data_AF-A0A521L5A6-F1
#
_entry.id   AF-A0A521L5A6-F1
#
_cell.length_a   1.000
_cell.length_b   1.000
_cell.length_c   1.000
_cell.angle_alpha   90.00
_cell.angle_beta   90.00
_cell.angle_gamma   90.00
#
_symmetry.space_group_name_H-M   'P 1'
#
loop_
_entity.id
_entity.type
_entity.pdbx_description
1 polymer ?
#
loop_
_entity_poly.entity_id
_entity_poly.type
_entity_poly.pdbx_seq_one_letter_code
_entity_poly.pdbx_strand_id
1 'polypeptide(L)'
;MRSMVPDPLHLLKREHEVMLDHLRMIETTIAPRTTRSRVTAEPDRRTLCELFRFFTDRVSIHFSREAVLMVALSRSFGQEQTARKRFEGLRREHRELRADAAGIMKALNGKSSGASGVAGTDPFRIRSFIQRYRTHLAYEERILFVLAELRLTVEQRLRISHRMLQM
;
A
#
# COMPACT_ATOMS: atom_id res chain seq x y z
N MET A 1 -12.01 22.84 22.17
CA MET A 1 -11.73 22.78 20.72
C MET A 1 -12.47 21.58 20.15
N ARG A 2 -13.43 21.76 19.24
CA ARG A 2 -14.06 20.61 18.56
C ARG A 2 -13.00 19.98 17.66
N SER A 3 -12.60 18.75 17.96
CA SER A 3 -11.75 17.96 17.06
C SER A 3 -12.51 17.80 15.74
N MET A 4 -12.10 18.52 14.70
CA MET A 4 -12.65 18.34 13.36
C MET A 4 -12.20 16.97 12.89
N VAL A 5 -13.15 16.04 12.80
CA VAL A 5 -12.93 14.73 12.22
C VAL A 5 -12.46 14.95 10.78
N PRO A 6 -11.24 14.50 10.40
CA PRO A 6 -10.72 14.75 9.07
C PRO A 6 -11.60 14.07 8.03
N ASP A 7 -11.72 14.67 6.84
CA ASP A 7 -12.37 13.99 5.71
C ASP A 7 -11.66 12.64 5.46
N PRO A 8 -12.41 11.53 5.32
CA PRO A 8 -11.81 10.21 5.18
C PRO A 8 -10.89 10.10 3.95
N LEU A 9 -11.15 10.85 2.89
CA LEU A 9 -10.29 10.84 1.69
C LEU A 9 -8.98 11.58 1.96
N HIS A 10 -9.01 12.63 2.78
CA HIS A 10 -7.79 13.31 3.21
C HIS A 10 -6.92 12.40 4.09
N LEU A 11 -7.55 11.61 4.97
CA LEU A 11 -6.85 10.59 5.75
C LEU A 11 -6.18 9.56 4.84
N LEU A 12 -6.92 8.97 3.90
CA LEU A 12 -6.39 7.94 3.01
C LEU A 12 -5.29 8.48 2.08
N LYS A 13 -5.44 9.71 1.54
CA LYS A 13 -4.40 10.36 0.73
C LYS A 13 -3.10 10.57 1.52
N ARG A 14 -3.19 10.98 2.79
CA ARG A 14 -2.00 11.06 3.67
C ARG A 14 -1.35 9.70 3.91
N GLU A 15 -2.15 8.65 4.03
CA GLU A 15 -1.60 7.29 4.13
C GLU A 15 -0.88 6.90 2.83
N HIS A 16 -1.42 7.23 1.66
CA HIS A 16 -0.76 7.02 0.37
C HIS A 16 0.59 7.76 0.29
N GLU A 17 0.66 9.01 0.73
CA GLU A 17 1.92 9.77 0.79
C GLU A 17 2.98 9.01 1.61
N VAL A 18 2.62 8.51 2.78
CA VAL A 18 3.52 7.70 3.63
C VAL A 18 3.93 6.40 2.94
N MET A 19 3.02 5.73 2.23
CA MET A 19 3.36 4.52 1.46
C MET A 19 4.33 4.84 0.32
N LEU A 20 4.09 5.91 -0.43
CA LEU A 20 4.94 6.35 -1.52
C LEU A 20 6.36 6.70 -1.04
N ASP A 21 6.48 7.34 0.13
CA ASP A 21 7.78 7.61 0.75
C ASP A 21 8.50 6.31 1.13
N HIS A 22 7.80 5.31 1.69
CA HIS A 22 8.39 4.00 1.95
C HIS A 22 8.83 3.29 0.67
N LEU A 23 8.03 3.35 -0.40
CA LEU A 23 8.43 2.80 -1.70
C LEU A 23 9.69 3.50 -2.24
N ARG A 24 9.81 4.82 -2.09
CA ARG A 24 11.00 5.59 -2.48
C ARG A 24 12.23 5.18 -1.66
N MET A 25 12.07 4.95 -0.37
CA MET A 25 13.16 4.46 0.50
C MET A 25 13.63 3.06 0.07
N ILE A 26 12.69 2.15 -0.26
CA ILE A 26 13.02 0.82 -0.78
C ILE A 26 13.77 0.94 -2.12
N GLU A 27 13.25 1.75 -3.05
CA GLU A 27 13.87 1.98 -4.37
C GLU A 27 15.31 2.52 -4.24
N THR A 28 15.52 3.48 -3.34
CA THR A 28 16.84 4.05 -3.06
C THR A 28 17.79 3.00 -2.46
N THR A 29 17.27 2.12 -1.61
CA THR A 29 18.07 1.07 -0.96
C THR A 29 18.58 0.03 -1.98
N ILE A 30 17.79 -0.28 -3.01
CA ILE A 30 18.16 -1.26 -4.05
C ILE A 30 18.85 -0.63 -5.28
N ALA A 31 19.03 0.69 -5.31
CA ALA A 31 19.65 1.38 -6.43
C ALA A 31 21.16 1.09 -6.50
N PRO A 32 21.76 0.93 -7.69
CA PRO A 32 23.20 0.77 -7.84
C PRO A 32 23.95 1.97 -7.26
N ARG A 33 24.92 1.74 -6.36
CA ARG A 33 25.79 2.81 -5.84
C ARG A 33 27.00 2.98 -6.77
N THR A 34 27.11 4.14 -7.41
CA THR A 34 28.29 4.51 -8.19
C THR A 34 29.38 5.07 -7.28
N THR A 35 30.11 4.20 -6.58
CA THR A 35 31.35 4.61 -5.89
C THR A 35 32.55 4.44 -6.83
N ARG A 36 33.26 5.54 -7.09
CA ARG A 36 34.64 5.51 -7.63
C ARG A 36 35.48 4.72 -6.63
N SER A 37 35.88 3.51 -6.99
CA SER A 37 36.64 2.54 -6.19
C SER A 37 35.80 1.55 -5.35
N ARG A 38 35.86 0.29 -5.81
CA ARG A 38 35.65 -1.00 -5.13
C ARG A 38 34.37 -1.27 -4.31
N VAL A 39 33.76 -2.41 -4.67
CA VAL A 39 32.70 -3.19 -4.02
C VAL A 39 31.48 -2.38 -3.61
N THR A 40 30.47 -2.40 -4.48
CA THR A 40 29.08 -2.06 -4.14
C THR A 40 28.66 -2.89 -2.94
N ALA A 41 28.53 -2.26 -1.78
CA ALA A 41 27.92 -2.88 -0.62
C ALA A 41 26.52 -3.36 -1.04
N GLU A 42 26.27 -4.67 -0.89
CA GLU A 42 24.95 -5.27 -1.05
C GLU A 42 23.90 -4.42 -0.30
N PRO A 43 22.67 -4.25 -0.84
CA PRO A 43 21.60 -3.55 -0.15
C PRO A 43 21.49 -4.06 1.28
N ASP A 44 21.42 -3.15 2.26
CA ASP A 44 21.32 -3.56 3.66
C ASP A 44 20.00 -4.32 3.85
N ARG A 45 20.13 -5.66 3.90
CA ARG A 45 19.03 -6.59 4.06
C ARG A 45 18.22 -6.28 5.31
N ARG A 46 18.86 -5.81 6.38
CA ARG A 46 18.17 -5.40 7.60
C ARG A 46 17.29 -4.19 7.34
N THR A 47 17.83 -3.14 6.71
CA THR A 47 17.05 -1.96 6.28
C THR A 47 15.86 -2.38 5.39
N LEU A 48 16.07 -3.27 4.41
CA LEU A 48 14.96 -3.76 3.58
C LEU A 48 13.90 -4.52 4.39
N CYS A 49 14.28 -5.36 5.36
CA CYS A 49 13.32 -6.03 6.24
C CYS A 49 12.49 -5.01 7.05
N GLU A 50 13.13 -3.98 7.60
CA GLU A 50 12.45 -2.94 8.38
C GLU A 50 11.47 -2.14 7.50
N LEU A 51 11.86 -1.80 6.28
CA LEU A 51 10.99 -1.12 5.31
C LEU A 51 9.81 -2.00 4.85
N PHE A 52 10.03 -3.29 4.59
CA PHE A 52 8.95 -4.21 4.19
C PHE A 52 8.01 -4.58 5.35
N ARG A 53 8.45 -4.43 6.60
CA ARG A 53 7.58 -4.59 7.77
C ARG A 53 6.42 -3.61 7.76
N PHE A 54 6.63 -2.39 7.24
CA PHE A 54 5.55 -1.42 7.05
C PHE A 54 4.42 -1.96 6.14
N PHE A 55 4.76 -2.61 5.03
CA PHE A 55 3.80 -3.15 4.06
C PHE A 55 3.09 -4.42 4.52
N THR A 56 3.67 -5.15 5.48
CA THR A 56 3.05 -6.36 6.06
C THR A 56 2.18 -6.02 7.28
N ASP A 57 2.60 -5.04 8.09
CA ASP A 57 1.91 -4.67 9.33
C ASP A 57 0.96 -3.48 9.12
N ARG A 58 1.47 -2.30 8.75
CA ARG A 58 0.71 -1.04 8.78
C ARG A 58 -0.28 -0.89 7.64
N VAL A 59 0.09 -1.32 6.43
CA VAL A 59 -0.78 -1.22 5.24
C VAL A 59 -2.05 -2.06 5.38
N SER A 60 -2.06 -3.06 6.26
CA SER A 60 -3.28 -3.81 6.61
C SER A 60 -4.43 -2.93 7.12
N ILE A 61 -4.09 -1.91 7.91
CA ILE A 61 -5.06 -1.00 8.52
C ILE A 61 -5.62 -0.08 7.44
N HIS A 62 -4.75 0.45 6.57
CA HIS A 62 -5.16 1.23 5.41
C HIS A 62 -6.18 0.47 4.53
N PHE A 63 -5.86 -0.76 4.09
CA PHE A 63 -6.80 -1.56 3.31
C PHE A 63 -8.12 -1.86 4.05
N SER A 64 -8.08 -1.97 5.38
CA SER A 64 -9.29 -2.13 6.19
C SER A 64 -10.15 -0.87 6.18
N ARG A 65 -9.52 0.31 6.24
CA ARG A 65 -10.20 1.61 6.12
C ARG A 65 -10.81 1.78 4.74
N GLU A 66 -10.07 1.48 3.67
CA GLU A 66 -10.60 1.51 2.31
C GLU A 66 -11.77 0.53 2.11
N ALA A 67 -11.74 -0.65 2.73
CA ALA A 67 -12.86 -1.57 2.69
C ALA A 67 -14.14 -0.96 3.30
N VAL A 68 -14.03 -0.13 4.35
CA VAL A 68 -15.18 0.63 4.89
C VAL A 68 -15.73 1.60 3.84
N LEU A 69 -14.85 2.31 3.14
CA LEU A 69 -15.23 3.23 2.06
C LEU A 69 -15.94 2.49 0.92
N MET A 70 -15.35 1.39 0.44
CA MET A 70 -15.92 0.56 -0.63
C MET A 70 -17.30 -0.01 -0.27
N VAL A 71 -17.50 -0.41 0.99
CA VAL A 71 -18.81 -0.87 1.48
C VAL A 71 -19.84 0.27 1.46
N ALA A 72 -19.45 1.46 1.89
CA ALA A 72 -20.36 2.62 1.86
C ALA A 72 -20.71 3.02 0.41
N LEU A 73 -19.72 3.04 -0.48
CA LEU A 73 -19.92 3.27 -1.91
C LEU A 73 -20.84 2.24 -2.53
N SER A 74 -20.61 0.95 -2.27
CA SER A 74 -21.46 -0.14 -2.77
C SER A 74 -22.93 0.07 -2.41
N ARG A 75 -23.21 0.61 -1.22
CA ARG A 75 -24.57 0.93 -0.77
C ARG A 75 -25.16 2.11 -1.53
N SER A 76 -24.35 3.13 -1.87
CA SER A 76 -24.81 4.28 -2.68
C SER A 76 -25.15 3.94 -4.14
N PHE A 77 -24.60 2.84 -4.68
CA PHE A 77 -24.93 2.34 -6.03
C PHE A 77 -26.11 1.35 -6.05
N GLY A 78 -26.68 0.98 -4.90
CA GLY A 78 -27.81 0.03 -4.85
C GLY A 78 -27.46 -1.38 -5.36
N GLN A 79 -28.25 -1.90 -6.30
CA GLN A 79 -28.09 -3.25 -6.89
C GLN A 79 -27.18 -3.27 -8.14
N GLU A 80 -26.43 -2.20 -8.40
CA GLU A 80 -25.55 -2.14 -9.57
C GLU A 80 -24.40 -3.16 -9.46
N GLN A 81 -24.51 -4.27 -10.22
CA GLN A 81 -23.52 -5.36 -10.19
C GLN A 81 -22.12 -4.90 -10.62
N THR A 82 -22.02 -3.93 -11.52
CA THR A 82 -20.74 -3.45 -12.05
C THR A 82 -19.88 -2.82 -10.97
N ALA A 83 -20.46 -1.98 -10.11
CA ALA A 83 -19.74 -1.36 -8.99
C ALA A 83 -19.26 -2.41 -7.98
N ARG A 84 -20.11 -3.38 -7.64
CA ARG A 84 -19.75 -4.48 -6.72
C ARG A 84 -18.58 -5.31 -7.26
N LYS A 85 -18.61 -5.70 -8.53
CA LYS A 85 -17.50 -6.43 -9.19
C LYS A 85 -16.19 -5.65 -9.17
N ARG A 86 -16.24 -4.33 -9.40
CA ARG A 86 -15.05 -3.46 -9.31
C ARG A 86 -14.44 -3.45 -7.91
N PHE A 87 -15.26 -3.28 -6.87
CA PHE A 87 -14.78 -3.28 -5.48
C PHE A 87 -14.31 -4.67 -5.00
N GLU A 88 -14.85 -5.76 -5.55
CA GLU A 88 -14.30 -7.10 -5.37
C GLU A 88 -12.93 -7.27 -6.01
N GLY A 89 -12.73 -6.70 -7.21
CA GLY A 89 -11.45 -6.63 -7.89
C GLY A 89 -10.39 -5.91 -7.07
N LEU A 90 -10.70 -4.72 -6.53
CA LEU A 90 -9.79 -3.96 -5.66
C LEU A 90 -9.41 -4.75 -4.39
N ARG A 91 -10.40 -5.34 -3.70
CA ARG A 91 -10.13 -6.17 -2.52
C ARG A 91 -9.27 -7.39 -2.83
N ARG A 92 -9.37 -7.95 -4.04
CA ARG A 92 -8.49 -9.02 -4.50
C ARG A 92 -7.08 -8.50 -4.71
N GLU A 93 -6.93 -7.35 -5.37
CA GLU A 93 -5.62 -6.71 -5.55
C GLU A 93 -4.95 -6.39 -4.21
N HIS A 94 -5.68 -5.90 -3.21
CA HIS A 94 -5.17 -5.73 -1.83
C HIS A 94 -4.59 -7.02 -1.27
N ARG A 95 -5.27 -8.16 -1.44
CA ARG A 95 -4.77 -9.46 -0.98
C ARG A 95 -3.50 -9.87 -1.71
N GLU A 96 -3.44 -9.64 -3.02
CA GLU A 96 -2.27 -9.93 -3.85
C GLU A 96 -1.07 -9.06 -3.45
N LEU A 97 -1.27 -7.75 -3.24
CA LEU A 97 -0.21 -6.83 -2.78
C LEU A 97 0.34 -7.21 -1.40
N ARG A 98 -0.53 -7.67 -0.48
CA ARG A 98 -0.10 -8.17 0.84
C ARG A 98 0.70 -9.47 0.71
N ALA A 99 0.26 -10.38 -0.17
CA ALA A 99 0.97 -11.62 -0.44
C ALA A 99 2.35 -11.35 -1.07
N ASP A 100 2.45 -10.38 -1.99
CA ASP A 100 3.70 -9.96 -2.60
C ASP A 100 4.66 -9.40 -1.54
N ALA A 101 4.19 -8.50 -0.67
CA ALA A 101 4.98 -7.95 0.44
C ALA A 101 5.47 -9.04 1.41
N ALA A 102 4.58 -9.95 1.83
CA ALA A 102 4.93 -11.07 2.70
C ALA A 102 5.92 -12.04 2.03
N GLY A 103 5.76 -12.28 0.74
CA GLY A 103 6.65 -13.13 -0.05
C GLY A 103 8.06 -12.53 -0.18
N ILE A 104 8.17 -11.21 -0.34
CA ILE A 104 9.46 -10.51 -0.31
C ILE A 104 10.06 -10.55 1.09
N MET A 105 9.28 -10.25 2.13
CA MET A 105 9.76 -10.31 3.52
C MET A 105 10.25 -11.72 3.92
N LYS A 106 9.57 -12.77 3.47
CA LYS A 106 10.02 -14.16 3.66
C LYS A 106 11.34 -14.43 2.96
N ALA A 107 11.51 -13.95 1.72
CA ALA A 107 12.75 -14.08 0.97
C ALA A 107 13.91 -13.31 1.63
N LEU A 108 13.63 -12.13 2.18
CA LEU A 108 14.56 -11.33 2.98
C LEU A 108 14.83 -11.91 4.39
N ASN A 109 14.06 -12.88 4.86
CA ASN A 109 14.29 -13.57 6.15
C ASN A 109 14.87 -14.99 5.98
N GLY A 110 14.75 -15.58 4.79
CA GLY A 110 15.29 -16.91 4.49
C GLY A 110 16.82 -16.95 4.64
N LYS A 111 17.34 -17.98 5.31
CA LYS A 111 18.77 -18.28 5.35
C LYS A 111 19.19 -18.74 3.96
N SER A 112 20.09 -18.01 3.30
CA SER A 112 20.77 -18.50 2.11
C SER A 112 21.53 -19.77 2.50
N SER A 113 21.08 -20.93 2.06
CA SER A 113 21.88 -22.15 2.09
C SER A 113 23.08 -21.94 1.15
N GLY A 114 24.21 -21.48 1.70
CA GLY A 114 25.52 -21.62 1.07
C GLY A 114 26.02 -20.55 0.09
N ALA A 115 25.42 -19.36 0.00
CA ALA A 115 26.02 -18.24 -0.74
C ALA A 115 25.77 -16.90 -0.04
N SER A 116 26.86 -16.23 0.35
CA SER A 116 26.87 -14.89 0.94
C SER A 116 26.39 -13.86 -0.09
N GLY A 117 25.29 -13.17 0.18
CA GLY A 117 24.75 -12.07 -0.64
C GLY A 117 23.23 -11.97 -0.55
N VAL A 118 22.63 -10.88 -1.06
CA VAL A 118 21.17 -10.67 -1.24
C VAL A 118 20.58 -11.64 -2.29
N ALA A 119 21.22 -12.79 -2.51
CA ALA A 119 20.85 -13.85 -3.45
C ALA A 119 19.43 -14.41 -3.28
N GLY A 120 18.73 -14.10 -2.18
CA GLY A 120 17.36 -14.52 -1.94
C GLY A 120 16.27 -13.62 -2.53
N THR A 121 16.53 -12.33 -2.79
CA THR A 121 15.49 -11.40 -3.27
C THR A 121 15.99 -10.61 -4.48
N ASP A 122 15.55 -11.05 -5.66
CA ASP A 122 15.80 -10.40 -6.94
C ASP A 122 15.36 -8.91 -6.93
N PRO A 123 16.28 -7.95 -7.18
CA PRO A 123 15.93 -6.53 -7.28
C PRO A 123 14.86 -6.24 -8.33
N PHE A 124 14.72 -7.05 -9.38
CA PHE A 124 13.63 -6.94 -10.34
C PHE A 124 12.27 -7.17 -9.67
N ARG A 125 12.14 -8.18 -8.81
CA ARG A 125 10.92 -8.45 -8.06
C ARG A 125 10.52 -7.27 -7.16
N ILE A 126 11.50 -6.64 -6.49
CA ILE A 126 11.24 -5.45 -5.67
C ILE A 126 10.79 -4.26 -6.54
N ARG A 127 11.41 -4.05 -7.70
CA ARG A 127 10.98 -3.00 -8.64
C ARG A 127 9.57 -3.25 -9.18
N SER A 128 9.22 -4.49 -9.52
CA SER A 128 7.86 -4.86 -9.92
C SER A 128 6.84 -4.59 -8.80
N PHE A 129 7.18 -4.93 -7.56
CA PHE A 129 6.36 -4.61 -6.39
C PHE A 129 6.12 -3.11 -6.25
N ILE A 130 7.18 -2.30 -6.34
CA ILE A 130 7.09 -0.83 -6.27
C ILE A 130 6.17 -0.28 -7.36
N GLN A 131 6.38 -0.69 -8.61
CA GLN A 131 5.58 -0.21 -9.74
C GLN A 131 4.11 -0.60 -9.59
N ARG A 132 3.85 -1.82 -9.14
CA ARG A 132 2.48 -2.32 -8.91
C ARG A 132 1.77 -1.51 -7.83
N TYR A 133 2.43 -1.26 -6.70
CA TYR A 133 1.87 -0.42 -5.63
C TYR A 133 1.58 1.01 -6.11
N ARG A 134 2.53 1.65 -6.81
CA ARG A 134 2.32 3.00 -7.37
C ARG A 134 1.12 3.05 -8.31
N THR A 135 0.98 2.04 -9.16
CA THR A 135 -0.14 1.94 -10.10
C THR A 135 -1.47 1.78 -9.37
N HIS A 136 -1.49 0.94 -8.32
CA HIS A 136 -2.66 0.71 -7.50
C HIS A 136 -3.12 1.97 -6.75
N LEU A 137 -2.22 2.66 -6.04
CA LEU A 137 -2.54 3.90 -5.32
C LEU A 137 -3.06 4.98 -6.27
N ALA A 138 -2.43 5.12 -7.45
CA ALA A 138 -2.88 6.07 -8.46
C ALA A 138 -4.28 5.71 -9.02
N TYR A 139 -4.61 4.42 -9.14
CA TYR A 139 -5.94 3.98 -9.53
C TYR A 139 -6.99 4.33 -8.47
N GLU A 140 -6.69 4.08 -7.20
CA GLU A 140 -7.59 4.41 -6.09
C GLU A 140 -7.86 5.92 -6.02
N GLU A 141 -6.83 6.75 -6.13
CA GLU A 141 -7.02 8.20 -6.13
C GLU A 141 -7.84 8.71 -7.32
N ARG A 142 -7.59 8.18 -8.52
CA ARG A 142 -8.27 8.64 -9.75
C ARG A 142 -9.69 8.11 -9.87
N ILE A 143 -9.98 6.95 -9.30
CA ILE A 143 -11.26 6.26 -9.48
C ILE A 143 -12.01 6.16 -8.15
N LEU A 144 -11.46 5.47 -7.16
CA LEU A 144 -12.17 5.20 -5.92
C LEU A 144 -12.49 6.49 -5.15
N PHE A 145 -11.51 7.38 -4.99
CA PHE A 145 -11.68 8.61 -4.22
C PHE A 145 -12.59 9.60 -4.95
N VAL A 146 -12.44 9.73 -6.27
CA VAL A 146 -13.35 10.56 -7.08
C VAL A 146 -14.78 10.04 -6.99
N LEU A 147 -15.00 8.72 -7.05
CA LEU A 147 -16.34 8.15 -6.86
C LEU A 147 -16.90 8.44 -5.46
N ALA A 148 -16.07 8.41 -4.42
CA ALA A 148 -16.47 8.80 -3.07
C ALA A 148 -16.87 10.27 -2.97
N GLU A 149 -16.15 11.18 -3.62
CA GLU A 149 -16.51 12.60 -3.67
C GLU A 149 -17.84 12.83 -4.38
N LEU A 150 -18.07 12.12 -5.49
CA LEU A 150 -19.27 12.28 -6.32
C LEU A 150 -20.52 11.62 -5.73
N ARG A 151 -20.36 10.51 -4.99
CA ARG A 151 -21.51 9.68 -4.56
C ARG A 151 -21.83 9.78 -3.07
N LEU A 152 -20.88 10.19 -2.24
CA LEU A 152 -21.09 10.27 -0.80
C LEU A 152 -21.30 11.71 -0.36
N THR A 153 -22.31 11.93 0.46
CA THR A 153 -22.52 13.23 1.12
C THR A 153 -21.44 13.50 2.17
N VAL A 154 -21.28 14.76 2.55
CA VAL A 154 -20.36 15.16 3.63
C VAL A 154 -20.65 14.38 4.92
N GLU A 155 -21.93 14.24 5.28
CA GLU A 155 -22.33 13.49 6.49
C GLU A 155 -21.97 12.00 6.40
N GLN A 156 -22.15 11.38 5.22
CA GLN A 156 -21.72 9.99 5.00
C GLN A 156 -20.20 9.86 5.15
N ARG A 157 -19.42 10.77 4.58
CA ARG A 157 -17.95 10.79 4.70
C ARG A 157 -17.50 10.98 6.16
N LEU A 158 -18.15 11.86 6.92
CA LEU A 158 -17.85 12.02 8.35
C LEU A 158 -18.10 10.75 9.15
N ARG A 159 -19.23 10.06 8.91
CA ARG A 159 -19.52 8.77 9.56
C ARG A 159 -18.49 7.70 9.19
N ILE A 160 -18.03 7.68 7.94
CA ILE A 160 -16.96 6.77 7.49
C ILE A 160 -15.65 7.08 8.22
N SER A 161 -15.27 8.36 8.31
CA SER A 161 -14.05 8.78 9.00
C SER A 161 -14.03 8.35 10.46
N HIS A 162 -15.14 8.52 11.19
CA HIS A 162 -15.26 8.01 12.56
C HIS A 162 -14.99 6.50 12.66
N ARG A 163 -15.52 5.70 11.73
CA ARG A 163 -15.30 4.25 11.71
C ARG A 163 -13.86 3.89 11.37
N MET A 164 -13.22 4.64 10.47
CA MET A 164 -11.82 4.44 10.09
C MET A 164 -10.85 4.72 11.25
N LEU A 165 -11.14 5.76 12.05
CA LEU A 165 -10.31 6.16 13.19
C LEU A 165 -10.39 5.21 14.41
N GLN A 166 -11.37 4.31 14.42
CA GLN A 166 -11.54 3.29 15.47
C GLN A 166 -10.80 1.98 15.15
N MET A 167 -10.18 1.87 13.98
CA MET A 167 -9.35 0.75 13.54
C MET A 167 -7.87 0.99 13.83
#